data_AF-A0A377B2K6-F1
#
_entry.id   AF-A0A377B2K6-F1
#
_cell.length_a   1.000
_cell.length_b   1.000
_cell.length_c   1.000
_cell.angle_alpha   90.00
_cell.angle_beta   90.00
_cell.angle_gamma   90.00
#
_symmetry.space_group_name_H-M   'P 1'
#
loop_
_entity.id
_entity.type
_entity.pdbx_description
1 polymer ?
#
loop_
_entity_poly.entity_id
_entity_poly.type
_entity_poly.pdbx_seq_one_letter_code
_entity_poly.pdbx_strand_id
1 'polypeptide(L)' 'MQGTDTRFASSRPNIFSAFPDNGPMPWVSNWQQFEALFRCLSYTTMIDSIKDLHWDIRPSPHFGTVEVRVMDTPLP' A
#
# COMPACT_ATOMS: atom_id res chain seq x y z
N MET A 1 -10.51 5.62 -27.56
CA MET A 1 -11.69 4.92 -27.02
C MET A 1 -11.45 3.42 -27.12
N GLN A 2 -10.95 2.78 -26.06
CA GLN A 2 -10.90 1.32 -25.99
C GLN A 2 -11.63 0.89 -24.73
N GLY A 3 -12.97 0.81 -24.85
CA GLY A 3 -13.85 0.14 -23.89
C GLY A 3 -14.07 -1.28 -24.34
N THR A 4 -13.03 -2.10 -24.30
CA THR A 4 -13.19 -3.56 -24.46
C THR A 4 -13.38 -4.13 -23.07
N ASP A 5 -14.47 -4.87 -22.85
CA ASP A 5 -14.69 -5.61 -21.60
C ASP A 5 -13.54 -6.61 -21.41
N THR A 6 -12.62 -6.26 -20.51
CA THR A 6 -11.47 -7.10 -20.16
C THR A 6 -11.85 -8.19 -19.17
N ARG A 7 -13.12 -8.22 -18.70
CA ARG A 7 -13.66 -9.07 -17.63
C ARG A 7 -12.93 -8.97 -16.30
N PHE A 8 -12.04 -7.98 -16.14
CA PHE A 8 -11.38 -7.74 -14.87
C PHE A 8 -12.32 -6.96 -13.94
N ALA A 9 -12.45 -7.47 -12.71
CA ALA A 9 -13.25 -6.83 -11.67
C ALA A 9 -12.59 -5.58 -11.06
N SER A 10 -11.29 -5.37 -11.32
CA SER A 10 -10.52 -4.21 -10.90
C SER A 10 -9.45 -3.92 -11.95
N SER A 11 -9.16 -2.63 -12.16
CA SER A 11 -8.08 -2.18 -13.05
C SER A 11 -6.72 -2.14 -12.33
N ARG A 12 -6.70 -2.42 -11.02
CA ARG A 12 -5.49 -2.42 -10.20
C ARG A 12 -4.59 -3.62 -10.54
N PRO A 13 -3.34 -3.39 -10.98
CA PRO A 13 -2.38 -4.48 -11.16
C PRO A 13 -1.92 -5.01 -9.80
N ASN A 14 -2.23 -6.28 -9.50
CA ASN A 14 -1.74 -7.01 -8.31
C ASN A 14 -0.26 -7.48 -8.44
N ILE A 15 0.49 -6.94 -9.39
CA ILE A 15 1.70 -7.60 -9.93
C ILE A 15 3.00 -7.34 -9.13
N PHE A 16 3.00 -6.48 -8.11
CA PHE A 16 4.23 -6.14 -7.38
C PHE A 16 4.31 -6.66 -5.94
N SER A 17 3.73 -7.81 -5.61
CA SER A 17 3.91 -8.43 -4.28
C SER A 17 5.31 -9.05 -4.04
N ALA A 18 6.28 -8.83 -4.93
CA ALA A 18 7.62 -9.39 -4.81
C ALA A 18 8.43 -8.75 -3.67
N PHE A 19 8.04 -7.55 -3.24
CA PHE A 19 8.70 -6.79 -2.20
C PHE A 19 7.69 -6.35 -1.11
N PRO A 20 8.09 -6.36 0.17
CA PRO A 20 7.20 -6.10 1.30
C PRO A 20 6.68 -4.65 1.37
N ASP A 21 7.21 -3.74 0.56
CA ASP A 21 6.78 -2.35 0.39
C ASP A 21 5.59 -2.19 -0.58
N ASN A 22 5.24 -3.22 -1.36
CA ASN A 22 4.17 -3.18 -2.37
C ASN A 22 3.04 -4.17 -2.08
N GLY A 23 1.79 -3.74 -2.29
CA GLY A 23 0.60 -4.61 -2.20
C GLY A 23 -0.15 -4.52 -0.86
N PRO A 24 -0.70 -5.62 -0.32
CA PRO A 24 -1.45 -5.55 0.94
C PRO A 24 -0.51 -5.26 2.11
N MET A 25 -0.95 -4.38 3.00
CA MET A 25 -0.20 -4.08 4.23
C MET A 25 -0.06 -5.35 5.08
N PRO A 26 1.14 -5.65 5.63
CA PRO A 26 1.32 -6.72 6.59
C PRO A 26 0.40 -6.56 7.80
N TRP A 27 -0.09 -7.68 8.33
CA TRP A 27 -0.98 -7.65 9.50
C TRP A 27 -0.24 -7.12 10.74
N VAL A 28 -0.82 -6.11 11.38
CA VAL A 28 -0.36 -5.54 12.66
C VAL A 28 -1.58 -5.32 13.55
N SER A 29 -1.44 -5.66 14.83
CA SER A 29 -2.59 -5.69 15.77
C SER A 29 -2.81 -4.36 16.48
N ASN A 30 -1.83 -3.47 16.46
CA ASN A 30 -1.87 -2.15 17.08
C ASN A 30 -0.85 -1.20 16.45
N TRP A 31 -0.95 0.07 16.83
CA TRP A 31 -0.10 1.14 16.32
C TRP A 31 1.40 0.94 16.65
N GLN A 32 1.71 0.43 17.84
CA GLN A 32 3.09 0.19 18.27
C GLN A 32 3.77 -0.90 17.41
N GLN A 33 3.03 -1.94 17.03
CA GLN A 33 3.52 -2.96 16.09
C GLN A 33 3.77 -2.38 14.70
N PHE A 34 2.90 -1.48 14.23
CA PHE A 34 3.11 -0.77 12.97
C PHE A 34 4.40 0.09 13.03
N GLU A 35 4.61 0.86 14.10
CA GLU A 35 5.84 1.65 14.24
C GLU A 35 7.11 0.77 14.27
N ALA A 36 7.04 -0.40 14.91
CA ALA A 36 8.14 -1.35 14.91
C ALA A 36 8.42 -1.90 13.50
N LEU A 37 7.38 -2.27 12.75
CA LEU A 37 7.48 -2.72 11.36
C LEU A 37 8.10 -1.62 10.47
N PHE A 38 7.62 -0.38 10.58
CA PHE A 38 8.17 0.75 9.84
C PHE A 38 9.65 0.97 10.14
N ARG A 39 10.05 0.94 11.42
CA ARG A 39 11.46 1.03 11.82
C ARG A 39 12.31 -0.10 11.24
N CYS A 40 11.81 -1.34 11.20
CA CYS A 40 12.50 -2.46 10.58
C CYS A 40 12.74 -2.22 9.08
N LEU A 41 11.69 -1.83 8.34
CA LEU A 41 11.79 -1.57 6.90
C LEU A 41 12.74 -0.41 6.58
N SER A 42 12.71 0.66 7.37
CA SER A 42 13.65 1.77 7.23
C SER A 42 15.08 1.37 7.59
N TYR A 43 15.27 0.56 8.64
CA TYR A 43 16.60 0.07 9.03
C TYR A 43 17.23 -0.82 7.95
N THR A 44 16.43 -1.66 7.28
CA THR A 44 16.89 -2.49 6.15
C THR A 44 17.14 -1.69 4.87
N THR A 45 17.00 -0.35 4.91
CA THR A 45 17.14 0.54 3.74
C THR A 45 16.18 0.16 2.60
N MET A 46 15.08 -0.52 2.92
CA MET A 46 14.04 -0.87 1.95
C MET A 46 13.15 0.33 1.64
N ILE A 47 12.97 1.23 2.62
CA ILE A 47 12.20 2.45 2.48
C ILE A 47 12.96 3.61 3.15
N ASP A 48 13.00 4.76 2.50
CA ASP A 48 13.54 6.00 3.08
C ASP A 48 12.43 6.81 3.76
N SER A 49 11.19 6.62 3.31
CA SER A 49 10.00 7.32 3.79
C SER A 49 8.77 6.42 3.76
N ILE A 50 7.76 6.78 4.54
CA ILE A 50 6.41 6.20 4.43
C ILE A 50 5.83 6.34 3.01
N LYS A 51 6.32 7.30 2.23
CA LYS A 51 5.90 7.53 0.84
C LYS A 51 6.27 6.38 -0.09
N ASP A 52 7.31 5.62 0.25
CA ASP A 52 7.83 4.51 -0.55
C ASP A 52 6.97 3.24 -0.34
N LEU A 53 6.08 3.25 0.65
CA LEU A 53 5.11 2.18 0.85
C LEU A 53 3.95 2.33 -0.13
N HIS A 54 3.85 1.36 -1.02
CA HIS A 54 2.83 1.21 -2.04
C HIS A 54 1.74 0.26 -1.57
N TRP A 55 1.31 0.43 -0.33
CA TRP A 55 0.28 -0.39 0.28
C TRP A 55 -1.14 0.07 -0.05
N ASP A 56 -2.07 -0.88 -0.08
CA ASP A 56 -3.51 -0.63 -0.20
C ASP A 56 -4.06 0.18 0.98
N ILE A 57 -3.49 -0.02 2.16
CA ILE A 57 -3.77 0.70 3.38
C ILE A 57 -2.44 1.25 3.87
N ARG A 58 -2.31 2.57 3.90
CA ARG A 58 -1.06 3.23 4.28
C ARG A 58 -1.25 4.09 5.52
N PRO A 59 -0.72 3.69 6.68
CA PRO A 59 -0.76 4.53 7.87
C PRO A 59 0.21 5.70 7.73
N SER A 60 -0.19 6.88 8.19
CA SER A 60 0.62 8.10 8.22
C SER A 60 0.97 8.47 9.66
N PRO A 61 2.14 8.08 10.17
CA PRO A 61 2.48 8.32 11.57
C PRO A 61 2.64 9.79 11.93
N HIS A 62 2.98 10.64 10.97
CA HIS A 62 3.07 12.08 11.20
C HIS A 62 1.69 12.73 11.47
N PHE A 63 0.63 12.16 10.90
CA PHE A 63 -0.73 12.71 11.03
C PHE A 63 -1.63 11.87 11.96
N GLY A 64 -1.19 10.68 12.38
CA GLY A 64 -2.01 9.74 13.15
C GLY A 64 -3.21 9.23 12.35
N THR A 65 -3.13 9.22 11.03
CA THR A 65 -4.22 8.85 10.12
C THR A 65 -3.89 7.62 9.29
N VAL A 66 -4.90 7.05 8.63
CA VAL A 66 -4.76 5.94 7.69
C VAL A 66 -5.34 6.34 6.35
N GLU A 67 -4.58 6.13 5.27
CA GLU A 67 -4.99 6.36 3.89
C GLU A 67 -5.45 5.04 3.26
N VAL A 68 -6.70 4.97 2.80
CA VAL A 68 -7.26 3.80 2.09
C VAL A 68 -7.14 4.04 0.59
N ARG A 69 -6.30 3.25 -0.06
CA ARG A 69 -5.90 3.41 -1.47
C ARG A 69 -6.48 2.32 -2.38
N VAL A 70 -7.37 1.47 -1.87
CA VAL A 70 -7.92 0.31 -2.60
C VAL A 70 -8.84 0.71 -3.76
N MET A 71 -9.41 1.91 -3.72
CA MET A 71 -10.44 2.35 -4.66
C MET A 71 -9.84 2.71 -6.03
N ASP A 72 -10.37 2.08 -7.08
CA ASP A 72 -10.05 2.42 -8.46
C ASP A 72 -10.68 3.76 -8.84
N THR A 73 -10.02 4.49 -9.74
CA THR A 73 -10.64 5.69 -10.34
C THR A 73 -11.76 5.24 -11.27
N PRO A 74 -12.99 5.79 -11.15
CA PRO A 74 -14.05 5.49 -12.10
C PRO A 74 -13.57 5.86 -13.50
N LEU A 75 -13.69 4.90 -14.43
CA LEU A 75 -13.36 5.14 -15.83
C LEU A 75 -14.34 6.21 -16.39
N PRO A 76 -13.84 7.25 -17.09
CA PRO A 76 -14.68 8.23 -17.76
C PRO A 76 -15.43 7.65 -18.97
#